data_AF-X6LP95-F1
#
_entry.id   AF-X6LP95-F1
#
_cell.length_a   1.000
_cell.length_b   1.000
_cell.length_c   1.000
_cell.angle_alpha   90.00
_cell.angle_beta   90.00
_cell.angle_gamma   90.00
#
_symmetry.space_group_name_H-M   'P 1'
#
loop_
_entity.id
_entity.type
_entity.pdbx_description
1 polymer ?
#
loop_
_entity_poly.entity_id
_entity_poly.type
_entity_poly.pdbx_seq_one_letter_code
_entity_poly.pdbx_strand_id
1 'polypeptide(L)'
;MKYKSVWEINDNNDNNNQSDSKSENHPISQPFNTWIRHSQDTNIGKLENDFRGVRGLIGGKNNNLLFITYYQQNIEVIDLKTMKSLNGIKNKIMPREEHKFGLKYHCFVPLTMNNEK
;
A
#
# COMPACT_ATOMS: atom_id res chain seq x y z
N MET A 1 19.00 -1.18 -3.09
CA MET A 1 18.74 -2.30 -4.03
C MET A 1 17.77 -1.81 -5.10
N LYS A 2 17.95 -2.16 -6.37
CA LYS A 2 17.04 -1.77 -7.46
C LYS A 2 16.14 -2.97 -7.82
N TYR A 3 14.88 -2.73 -8.18
CA TYR A 3 13.96 -3.77 -8.64
C TYR A 3 13.05 -3.25 -9.76
N LYS A 4 12.53 -4.18 -10.56
CA LYS A 4 11.58 -3.88 -11.64
C LYS A 4 10.16 -4.15 -11.14
N SER A 5 9.22 -3.23 -11.38
CA SER A 5 7.81 -3.46 -11.07
C SER A 5 7.24 -4.58 -11.95
N VAL A 6 6.38 -5.42 -11.37
CA VAL A 6 5.61 -6.43 -12.12
C VAL A 6 4.21 -5.93 -12.50
N TRP A 7 3.85 -4.72 -12.06
CA TRP A 7 2.52 -4.12 -12.25
C TRP A 7 2.53 -2.92 -13.21
N GLU A 8 3.70 -2.46 -13.67
CA GLU A 8 3.80 -1.44 -14.72
C GLU A 8 3.50 -2.09 -16.08
N ILE A 9 2.21 -2.15 -16.42
CA ILE A 9 1.75 -2.43 -17.77
C ILE A 9 2.03 -1.17 -18.58
N ASN A 10 2.71 -1.31 -19.73
CA ASN A 10 2.81 -0.22 -20.68
C ASN A 10 1.40 0.07 -21.21
N ASP A 11 0.71 1.02 -20.61
CA ASP A 11 -0.55 1.55 -21.12
C ASP A 11 -0.28 2.40 -22.37
N ASN A 12 0.15 1.74 -23.45
CA ASN A 12 0.11 2.27 -24.81
C ASN A 12 -1.09 1.64 -25.55
N ASN A 13 -2.26 1.65 -24.92
CA ASN A 13 -3.52 1.36 -25.58
C ASN A 13 -4.39 2.62 -25.57
N ASP A 14 -3.81 3.72 -26.05
CA ASP A 14 -4.61 4.80 -26.61
C ASP A 14 -5.13 4.33 -27.98
N ASN A 15 -6.42 4.03 -27.99
CA ASN A 15 -7.21 3.91 -29.19
C ASN A 15 -7.04 5.17 -30.03
N ASN A 16 -6.22 5.13 -31.08
CA ASN A 16 -6.38 6.03 -32.22
C ASN A 16 -5.99 5.32 -33.51
N ASN A 17 -6.97 5.25 -34.40
CA ASN A 17 -6.80 4.88 -35.79
C ASN A 17 -5.66 5.70 -36.42
N GLN A 18 -4.95 5.04 -37.33
CA GLN A 18 -4.35 5.59 -38.55
C GLN A 18 -2.81 5.61 -38.64
N SER A 19 -2.38 4.99 -39.74
CA SER A 19 -1.15 5.13 -40.50
C SER A 19 0.10 4.38 -40.02
N ASP A 20 0.37 3.32 -40.80
CA ASP A 20 1.70 2.80 -41.09
C ASP A 20 2.74 3.91 -41.20
N SER A 21 3.52 4.10 -40.15
CA SER A 21 4.84 4.70 -40.27
C SER A 21 5.75 4.11 -39.20
N LYS A 22 6.90 3.63 -39.66
CA LYS A 22 7.95 3.00 -38.88
C LYS A 22 8.37 3.92 -37.73
N SER A 23 7.83 3.75 -36.54
CA SER A 23 8.41 4.36 -35.34
C SER A 23 9.52 3.44 -34.85
N GLU A 24 10.74 3.94 -34.92
CA GLU A 24 11.94 3.34 -34.37
C GLU A 24 11.65 2.73 -32.99
N ASN A 25 11.98 1.44 -32.84
CA ASN A 25 11.92 0.71 -31.58
C ASN A 25 12.93 1.32 -30.58
N HIS A 26 12.64 2.49 -30.03
CA HIS A 26 13.31 2.95 -28.84
C HIS A 26 12.77 2.13 -27.67
N PRO A 27 13.60 1.28 -27.02
CA PRO A 27 13.17 0.60 -25.81
C PRO A 27 12.83 1.69 -24.80
N ILE A 28 11.55 1.79 -24.43
CA ILE A 28 11.11 2.63 -23.32
C ILE A 28 11.89 2.13 -22.11
N SER A 29 12.90 2.89 -21.69
CA SER A 29 13.72 2.59 -20.54
C SER A 29 12.86 2.76 -19.30
N GLN A 30 12.15 1.68 -18.91
CA GLN A 30 11.33 1.69 -17.71
C GLN A 30 12.21 2.02 -16.50
N PRO A 31 11.84 3.00 -15.68
CA PRO A 31 12.62 3.36 -14.50
C PRO A 31 12.64 2.18 -13.51
N PHE A 32 13.79 1.95 -12.89
CA PHE A 32 13.90 0.96 -11.82
C PHE A 32 13.44 1.59 -10.51
N ASN A 33 12.60 0.85 -9.77
CA ASN A 33 12.30 1.19 -8.40
C ASN A 33 13.53 0.97 -7.52
N THR A 34 13.68 1.78 -6.48
CA THR A 34 14.82 1.70 -5.56
C THR A 34 14.34 1.50 -4.14
N TRP A 35 14.89 0.50 -3.48
CA TRP A 35 14.75 0.33 -2.03
C TRP A 35 15.51 1.45 -1.33
N ILE A 36 14.76 2.37 -0.75
CA ILE A 36 15.28 3.45 0.08
C ILE A 36 15.23 2.97 1.53
N ARG A 37 16.40 2.91 2.17
CA ARG A 37 16.45 2.68 3.61
C ARG A 37 15.98 3.96 4.30
N HIS A 38 14.92 3.86 5.08
CA HIS A 38 14.50 4.97 5.91
C HIS A 38 15.57 5.25 6.98
N SER A 39 15.88 6.53 7.23
CA SER A 39 16.88 6.93 8.22
C SER A 39 16.46 6.54 9.63
N GLN A 40 17.45 6.20 10.44
CA GLN A 40 17.35 5.44 11.69
C GLN A 40 16.37 6.03 12.73
N ASP A 41 15.79 5.10 13.51
CA ASP A 41 15.02 5.25 14.77
C ASP A 41 13.50 5.32 14.72
N THR A 42 12.86 5.24 13.55
CA THR A 42 11.41 5.01 13.48
C THR A 42 11.09 3.53 13.42
N ASN A 43 10.84 2.94 14.59
CA ASN A 43 10.26 1.60 14.67
C ASN A 43 8.76 1.68 14.40
N ILE A 44 8.28 0.82 13.51
CA ILE A 44 6.86 0.59 13.29
C ILE A 44 6.45 -0.57 14.18
N GLY A 45 5.46 -0.35 15.04
CA GLY A 45 5.07 -1.33 16.05
C GLY A 45 6.10 -1.51 17.17
N LYS A 46 5.87 -2.54 17.96
CA LYS A 46 6.73 -2.94 19.07
C LYS A 46 7.23 -4.38 18.89
N LEU A 47 8.34 -4.73 19.52
CA LEU A 47 8.95 -6.06 19.37
C LEU A 47 8.02 -7.19 19.85
N GLU A 48 7.20 -6.91 20.87
CA GLU A 48 6.22 -7.84 21.43
C GLU A 48 4.98 -8.06 20.56
N ASN A 49 4.77 -7.24 19.51
CA ASN A 49 3.60 -7.35 18.67
C ASN A 49 3.73 -8.54 17.70
N ASP A 50 2.64 -9.31 17.56
CA ASP A 50 2.56 -10.36 16.54
C ASP A 50 2.17 -9.79 15.18
N PHE A 51 3.17 -9.60 14.31
CA PHE A 51 2.98 -9.15 12.93
C PHE A 51 2.82 -10.29 11.91
N ARG A 52 2.59 -11.54 12.35
CA ARG A 52 2.33 -12.65 11.42
C ARG A 52 1.04 -12.38 10.63
N GLY A 53 1.17 -12.31 9.30
CA GLY A 53 0.04 -12.04 8.41
C GLY A 53 -0.43 -10.59 8.42
N VAL A 54 0.43 -9.66 8.86
CA VAL A 54 0.20 -8.21 8.80
C VAL A 54 -0.16 -7.75 7.38
N ARG A 55 -1.04 -6.75 7.30
CA ARG A 55 -1.43 -6.12 6.04
C ARG A 55 -1.30 -4.61 6.14
N GLY A 56 -0.83 -4.01 5.05
CA GLY A 56 -0.65 -2.58 4.91
C GLY A 56 -1.44 -2.05 3.73
N LEU A 57 -2.01 -0.86 3.86
CA LEU A 57 -2.58 -0.09 2.76
C LEU A 57 -2.08 1.35 2.84
N ILE A 58 -1.61 1.89 1.73
CA ILE A 58 -1.39 3.33 1.59
C ILE A 58 -2.72 3.98 1.22
N GLY A 59 -3.12 5.01 1.94
CA GLY A 59 -4.35 5.74 1.70
C GLY A 59 -4.40 7.06 2.46
N GLY A 60 -5.61 7.44 2.88
CA GLY A 60 -5.88 8.78 3.39
C GLY A 60 -6.12 9.77 2.24
N LYS A 61 -6.63 10.97 2.55
CA LYS A 61 -7.05 11.95 1.54
C LYS A 61 -5.95 12.28 0.52
N ASN A 62 -4.70 12.26 0.95
CA ASN A 62 -3.55 12.62 0.12
C ASN A 62 -2.59 11.43 -0.10
N ASN A 63 -3.02 10.18 0.11
CA ASN A 63 -2.17 8.99 0.04
C ASN A 63 -0.89 9.08 0.89
N ASN A 64 -1.00 9.76 2.04
CA ASN A 64 0.10 10.09 2.93
C ASN A 64 0.06 9.30 4.24
N LEU A 65 -0.87 8.36 4.38
CA LEU A 65 -1.01 7.50 5.55
C LEU A 65 -0.83 6.03 5.17
N LEU A 66 -0.11 5.30 6.00
CA LEU A 66 -0.01 3.84 5.95
C LEU A 66 -0.88 3.25 7.06
N PHE A 67 -1.92 2.53 6.66
CA PHE A 67 -2.78 1.76 7.56
C PHE A 67 -2.21 0.36 7.67
N ILE A 68 -1.82 -0.02 8.88
CA ILE A 68 -1.35 -1.36 9.21
C ILE A 68 -2.38 -2.04 10.08
N THR A 69 -2.67 -3.29 9.76
CA THR A 69 -3.50 -4.17 10.57
C THR A 69 -2.73 -5.39 10.97
N TYR A 70 -2.77 -5.70 12.26
CA TYR A 70 -2.01 -6.78 12.85
C TYR A 70 -2.78 -7.44 13.98
N TYR A 71 -2.27 -8.59 14.42
CA TYR A 71 -2.93 -9.41 15.41
C TYR A 71 -3.09 -8.67 16.76
N GLN A 72 -4.19 -8.86 17.49
CA GLN A 72 -5.37 -9.66 17.15
C GLN A 72 -6.34 -8.94 16.23
N GLN A 73 -6.61 -7.66 16.49
CA GLN A 73 -7.58 -6.85 15.75
C GLN A 73 -7.11 -5.39 15.64
N ASN A 74 -5.81 -5.16 15.77
CA ASN A 74 -5.26 -3.82 15.92
C ASN A 74 -5.11 -3.13 14.57
N ILE A 75 -5.36 -1.82 14.58
CA ILE A 75 -5.06 -0.91 13.49
C ILE A 75 -4.04 0.10 14.01
N GLU A 76 -2.94 0.22 13.29
CA GLU A 76 -1.96 1.29 13.47
C GLU A 76 -1.98 2.16 12.22
N VAL A 77 -1.96 3.48 12.40
CA VAL A 77 -1.95 4.45 11.30
C VAL A 77 -0.66 5.23 11.39
N ILE A 78 0.14 5.21 10.33
CA ILE A 78 1.47 5.82 10.27
C ILE A 78 1.45 6.96 9.26
N ASP A 79 1.96 8.11 9.66
CA ASP A 79 2.20 9.21 8.73
C ASP A 79 3.44 8.88 7.89
N LEU A 80 3.29 8.80 6.56
CA LEU A 80 4.37 8.40 5.64
C LEU A 80 5.47 9.46 5.50
N LYS A 81 5.20 10.73 5.85
CA LYS A 81 6.20 11.81 5.79
C LYS A 81 7.13 11.76 6.99
N THR A 82 6.59 11.45 8.16
CA THR A 82 7.32 11.41 9.43
C THR A 82 7.72 10.01 9.86
N MET A 83 7.13 8.98 9.24
CA MET A 83 7.23 7.57 9.59
C MET A 83 6.91 7.29 11.07
N LYS A 84 5.96 8.05 11.63
CA LYS A 84 5.52 7.93 13.03
C LYS A 84 4.07 7.47 13.12
N SER A 85 3.81 6.65 14.14
CA SER A 85 2.47 6.23 14.51
C SER A 85 1.65 7.43 14.99
N LEU A 86 0.42 7.54 14.48
CA LEU A 86 -0.53 8.57 14.89
C LEU A 86 -1.18 8.18 16.21
N ASN A 87 -1.10 9.09 17.19
CA ASN A 87 -1.76 8.93 18.48
C ASN A 87 -3.22 9.42 18.42
N GLY A 88 -4.08 8.88 19.31
CA GLY A 88 -5.46 9.37 19.47
C GLY A 88 -6.48 8.83 18.46
N ILE A 89 -6.15 7.77 17.71
CA ILE A 89 -7.10 7.09 16.83
C ILE A 89 -8.20 6.44 17.66
N LYS A 90 -9.45 6.90 17.50
CA LYS A 90 -10.61 6.40 18.26
C LYS A 90 -10.93 4.93 17.94
N ASN A 91 -10.83 4.53 16.68
CA ASN A 91 -11.23 3.20 16.20
C ASN A 91 -10.00 2.36 15.83
N LYS A 92 -9.07 2.19 16.78
CA LYS A 92 -7.84 1.40 16.57
C LYS A 92 -8.04 -0.11 16.64
N ILE A 93 -9.28 -0.57 16.84
CA ILE A 93 -9.65 -1.99 16.88
C ILE A 93 -10.67 -2.21 15.77
N MET A 94 -10.39 -3.16 14.88
CA MET A 94 -11.32 -3.53 13.82
C MET A 94 -12.59 -4.15 14.41
N PRO A 95 -13.79 -3.70 14.01
CA PRO A 95 -15.05 -4.27 14.44
C PRO A 95 -15.28 -5.61 13.72
N ARG A 96 -14.61 -6.66 14.15
CA ARG A 96 -14.84 -8.03 13.68
C ARG A 96 -15.12 -8.93 14.87
N GLU A 97 -16.03 -9.87 14.70
CA GLU A 97 -16.21 -10.96 15.65
C GLU A 97 -14.86 -11.58 16.00
N GLU A 98 -14.68 -11.90 17.27
CA GLU A 98 -13.46 -12.50 17.79
C GLU A 98 -13.22 -13.84 17.10
N HIS A 99 -12.47 -13.79 16.00
CA HIS A 99 -12.10 -14.98 15.28
C HIS A 99 -11.10 -15.74 16.14
N LYS A 100 -11.29 -17.05 16.30
CA LYS A 100 -10.41 -17.95 17.08
C LYS A 100 -8.90 -17.77 16.80
N PHE A 101 -8.56 -17.29 15.60
CA PHE A 101 -7.18 -17.10 15.14
C PHE A 101 -6.75 -15.63 14.95
N GLY A 102 -7.62 -14.66 15.29
CA GLY A 102 -7.41 -13.23 15.07
C GLY A 102 -7.45 -12.79 13.60
N LEU A 103 -7.14 -11.51 13.35
CA LEU A 103 -6.96 -10.95 12.01
C LEU A 103 -5.62 -11.39 11.44
N LYS A 104 -5.66 -12.21 10.39
CA LYS A 104 -4.49 -12.59 9.60
C LYS A 104 -4.88 -12.69 8.14
N TYR A 105 -3.94 -12.38 7.25
CA TYR A 105 -4.04 -12.62 5.80
C TYR A 105 -5.20 -11.95 5.05
N HIS A 106 -5.87 -10.95 5.64
CA HIS A 106 -6.96 -10.23 4.99
C HIS A 106 -6.45 -9.31 3.86
N CYS A 107 -7.34 -8.59 3.20
CA CYS A 107 -7.00 -7.59 2.19
C CYS A 107 -7.83 -6.33 2.46
N PHE A 108 -7.23 -5.16 2.28
CA PHE A 108 -8.00 -3.94 2.17
C PHE A 108 -8.43 -3.76 0.73
N VAL A 109 -9.73 -3.56 0.52
CA VAL A 109 -10.27 -3.24 -0.79
C VAL A 109 -10.65 -1.76 -0.77
N PRO A 110 -10.11 -0.93 -1.68
CA PRO A 110 -10.58 0.43 -1.83
C PRO A 110 -12.08 0.41 -2.06
N LEU A 111 -12.82 1.24 -1.33
CA LEU A 111 -14.20 1.54 -1.70
C LEU A 111 -14.12 2.38 -2.98
N THR A 112 -14.14 1.73 -4.14
CA THR A 112 -14.41 2.42 -5.40
C THR A 112 -15.83 2.98 -5.27
N MET A 113 -16.00 4.28 -5.55
CA MET A 113 -17.24 5.05 -5.33
C MET A 113 -18.40 4.65 -6.26
N ASN A 114 -18.66 3.36 -6.47
CA ASN A 114 -19.80 2.88 -7.27
C ASN A 114 -20.87 2.19 -6.44
N ASN A 115 -20.75 2.21 -5.11
CA ASN A 115 -21.88 1.89 -4.24
C ASN A 115 -22.48 3.21 -3.76
N GLU A 116 -23.18 3.87 -4.68
CA GLU A 116 -24.26 4.78 -4.30
C GLU A 116 -25.19 4.02 -3.34
N LYS A 117 -25.57 4.69 -2.25
CA LYS A 117 -26.49 4.16 -1.25
C LYS A 117 -27.87 3.92 -1.85
#